data_AF-A0A3D0XUE9-F1
#
_entry.id   AF-A0A3D0XUE9-F1
#
_cell.length_a   1.000
_cell.length_b   1.000
_cell.length_c   1.000
_cell.angle_alpha   90.00
_cell.angle_beta   90.00
_cell.angle_gamma   90.00
#
_symmetry.space_group_name_H-M   'P 1'
#
loop_
_entity.id
_entity.type
_entity.pdbx_description
1 polymer ?
#
loop_
_entity_poly.entity_id
_entity_poly.type
_entity_poly.pdbx_seq_one_letter_code
_entity_poly.pdbx_strand_id
1 'polypeptide(L)' 'LYGIEQGKALDDLTLEEFQQFSPAFQKDIYEAISLTTCVEKRNTIGAPGHQAMEKEIAEAKEYLKKTVS' A
#
# COMPACT_ATOMS: atom_id res chain seq x y z
N LEU A 1 -15.10 -9.84 14.01
CA LEU A 1 -14.44 -9.06 12.94
C LEU A 1 -15.41 -9.01 11.75
N TYR A 2 -16.09 -7.88 11.53
CA TYR A 2 -17.26 -7.78 10.62
C TYR A 2 -17.03 -8.37 9.22
N GLY A 3 -15.97 -7.97 8.51
CA GLY A 3 -15.70 -8.50 7.17
C GLY A 3 -15.50 -10.02 7.14
N ILE A 4 -14.82 -10.59 8.14
CA ILE A 4 -14.60 -12.03 8.25
C ILE A 4 -15.90 -12.78 8.51
N GLU A 5 -16.75 -12.25 9.38
CA GLU A 5 -18.08 -12.83 9.68
C GLU A 5 -18.99 -12.82 8.44
N GLN A 6 -18.85 -11.81 7.59
CA GLN A 6 -19.61 -11.65 6.35
C GLN A 6 -18.96 -12.30 5.13
N GLY A 7 -17.76 -12.89 5.27
CA GLY A 7 -17.01 -13.46 4.16
C GLY A 7 -16.56 -12.45 3.10
N LYS A 8 -16.37 -11.18 3.50
CA LYS A 8 -15.99 -10.05 2.64
C LYS A 8 -14.58 -9.56 2.96
N ALA A 9 -13.80 -9.25 1.94
CA ALA A 9 -12.61 -8.43 2.12
C ALA A 9 -13.01 -6.98 2.45
N LEU A 10 -12.06 -6.17 2.96
CA LEU A 10 -12.33 -4.74 3.22
C LEU A 10 -12.73 -4.01 1.93
N ASP A 11 -12.14 -4.39 0.80
CA ASP A 11 -12.42 -3.83 -0.52
C ASP A 11 -13.86 -4.15 -1.01
N ASP A 12 -14.50 -5.16 -0.44
CA ASP A 12 -15.87 -5.59 -0.78
C ASP A 12 -16.96 -4.94 0.10
N LEU A 13 -16.57 -4.15 1.11
CA LEU A 13 -17.51 -3.48 1.99
C LEU A 13 -18.11 -2.23 1.32
N THR A 14 -19.42 -2.00 1.48
CA THR A 14 -20.04 -0.77 0.98
C THR A 14 -19.70 0.43 1.88
N LEU A 15 -19.88 1.65 1.36
CA LEU A 15 -19.62 2.86 2.13
C LEU A 15 -20.54 2.94 3.35
N GLU A 16 -21.78 2.48 3.22
CA GLU A 16 -22.74 2.38 4.31
C GLU A 16 -22.24 1.41 5.39
N GLU A 17 -21.68 0.26 5.00
CA GLU A 17 -21.06 -0.68 5.95
C GLU A 17 -19.86 -0.06 6.67
N PHE A 18 -19.02 0.73 5.99
CA PHE A 18 -17.95 1.49 6.65
C PHE A 18 -18.49 2.56 7.60
N GLN A 19 -19.52 3.31 7.17
CA GLN A 19 -20.11 4.40 7.95
C GLN A 19 -20.83 3.92 9.22
N GLN A 20 -21.24 2.64 9.29
CA GLN A 20 -21.72 2.02 10.53
C GLN A 20 -20.65 2.01 11.64
N PHE A 21 -19.36 1.95 11.29
CA PHE A 21 -18.26 2.02 12.25
C PHE A 21 -17.85 3.45 12.58
N SER A 22 -17.85 4.32 11.57
CA SER A 22 -17.59 5.75 11.77
C SER A 22 -18.14 6.59 10.61
N PRO A 23 -18.92 7.65 10.88
CA PRO A 23 -19.39 8.56 9.84
C PRO A 23 -18.25 9.36 9.18
N ALA A 24 -17.03 9.31 9.74
CA ALA A 24 -15.86 9.92 9.13
C ALA A 24 -15.39 9.22 7.84
N PHE A 25 -15.82 7.97 7.61
CA PHE A 25 -15.49 7.26 6.37
C PHE A 25 -16.24 7.87 5.18
N GLN A 26 -15.48 8.18 4.13
CA GLN A 26 -15.98 8.69 2.85
C GLN A 26 -15.52 7.78 1.71
N LYS A 27 -15.83 8.17 0.47
CA LYS A 27 -15.48 7.38 -0.73
C LYS A 27 -13.97 7.20 -0.93
N ASP A 28 -13.14 8.02 -0.30
CA ASP A 28 -11.69 7.94 -0.31
C ASP A 28 -11.14 6.70 0.42
N ILE A 29 -11.95 6.05 1.26
CA ILE A 29 -11.54 4.84 1.98
C ILE A 29 -11.08 3.72 1.03
N TYR A 30 -11.77 3.55 -0.11
CA TYR A 30 -11.45 2.51 -1.10
C TYR A 30 -10.06 2.69 -1.69
N GLU A 31 -9.69 3.94 -1.99
CA GLU A 31 -8.35 4.25 -2.47
C GLU A 31 -7.33 4.03 -1.36
N ALA A 32 -7.64 4.47 -0.14
CA ALA A 32 -6.75 4.42 1.00
C ALA A 32 -6.37 2.99 1.43
N ILE A 33 -7.32 2.04 1.36
CA ILE A 33 -7.12 0.64 1.75
C ILE A 33 -6.61 -0.25 0.61
N SER A 34 -6.65 0.22 -0.64
CA SER A 34 -6.22 -0.57 -1.78
C SER A 34 -4.77 -1.06 -1.63
N LEU A 35 -4.51 -2.27 -2.14
CA LEU A 35 -3.18 -2.87 -2.11
C LEU A 35 -2.12 -1.96 -2.76
N THR A 36 -2.47 -1.33 -3.87
CA THR A 36 -1.59 -0.39 -4.60
C THR A 36 -1.19 0.76 -3.68
N THR A 37 -2.15 1.49 -3.11
CA THR A 37 -1.86 2.60 -2.19
C THR A 37 -1.07 2.15 -0.97
N CYS A 38 -1.37 0.96 -0.44
CA CYS A 38 -0.65 0.39 0.70
C CYS A 38 0.83 0.09 0.40
N VAL A 39 1.15 -0.33 -0.83
CA VAL A 39 2.53 -0.56 -1.26
C VAL A 39 3.22 0.77 -1.57
N GLU A 40 2.58 1.64 -2.35
CA GLU A 40 3.15 2.92 -2.79
C GLU A 40 3.48 3.86 -1.63
N LYS A 41 2.74 3.81 -0.52
CA LYS A 41 3.04 4.63 0.67
C LYS A 41 4.29 4.17 1.44
N ARG A 42 4.82 2.97 1.16
CA ARG A 42 5.98 2.43 1.86
C ARG A 42 7.27 2.83 1.16
N ASN A 43 7.72 4.08 1.40
CA ASN A 43 8.90 4.67 0.75
C ASN A 43 10.12 4.87 1.67
N THR A 44 10.17 4.18 2.81
CA THR A 44 11.38 4.15 3.64
C THR A 44 12.48 3.31 2.96
N ILE A 45 13.73 3.42 3.43
CA ILE A 45 14.84 2.61 2.91
C ILE A 45 14.49 1.11 3.04
N GLY A 46 14.73 0.33 1.98
CA GLY A 46 14.38 -1.09 1.91
C GLY A 46 12.89 -1.43 1.83
N ALA A 47 12.00 -0.44 1.66
CA ALA A 47 10.57 -0.66 1.56
C ALA A 47 10.10 -0.93 0.10
N PRO A 48 8.94 -1.56 -0.10
CA PRO A 48 8.51 -2.04 -1.42
C PRO A 48 7.85 -0.96 -2.31
N GLY A 49 7.71 0.28 -1.83
CA GLY A 49 7.12 1.37 -2.61
C GLY A 49 7.96 1.68 -3.84
N HIS A 50 7.31 2.09 -4.93
CA HIS A 50 7.98 2.24 -6.22
C HIS A 50 9.19 3.16 -6.15
N GLN A 51 9.04 4.31 -5.49
CA GLN A 51 10.12 5.27 -5.30
C GLN A 51 11.31 4.69 -4.52
N ALA A 52 11.05 3.92 -3.46
CA ALA A 52 12.11 3.26 -2.70
C ALA A 52 12.82 2.21 -3.56
N MET A 53 12.08 1.39 -4.29
CA MET A 53 12.63 0.37 -5.18
C MET A 53 13.47 0.96 -6.33
N GLU A 54 13.03 2.07 -6.93
CA GLU A 54 13.81 2.77 -7.96
C GLU A 54 15.16 3.23 -7.43
N LYS A 55 15.18 3.78 -6.21
CA LYS A 55 16.41 4.21 -5.53
C LYS A 55 17.33 3.02 -5.24
N GLU A 56 16.80 1.93 -4.67
CA GLU A 56 17.57 0.71 -4.40
C GLU A 56 18.20 0.12 -5.67
N ILE A 57 17.44 0.08 -6.78
CA ILE A 57 17.95 -0.39 -8.07
C ILE A 57 19.08 0.52 -8.59
N ALA A 58 18.96 1.84 -8.44
CA ALA A 58 20.01 2.77 -8.86
C ALA A 58 21.30 2.59 -8.04
N GLU A 59 21.18 2.44 -6.72
CA GLU A 59 22.30 2.19 -5.82
C GLU A 59 22.99 0.85 -6.11
N ALA A 60 22.20 -0.21 -6.33
CA ALA A 60 22.73 -1.52 -6.72
C ALA A 60 23.49 -1.46 -8.05
N LYS A 61 22.98 -0.72 -9.05
CA LYS A 61 23.68 -0.51 -10.33
C LYS A 61 24.99 0.24 -10.15
N GLU A 62 25.04 1.25 -9.28
CA GLU A 62 26.30 1.94 -8.98
C GLU A 62 27.31 1.03 -8.29
N TYR A 63 26.86 0.24 -7.31
CA TYR A 63 27.71 -0.71 -6.60
C TYR A 63 28.36 -1.69 -7.57
N LEU A 64 27.57 -2.31 -8.45
CA LEU A 64 28.08 -3.26 -9.44
C LEU A 64 29.10 -2.63 -10.39
N LYS A 65 28.93 -1.36 -10.79
CA LYS A 65 29.94 -0.65 -11.62
C LYS A 65 31.27 -0.47 -10.88
N LYS A 66 31.22 -0.15 -9.58
CA LYS A 66 32.39 0.09 -8.73
C LYS A 66 33.14 -1.20 -8.41
N THR A 67 32.45 -2.32 -8.25
CA THR A 67 33.04 -3.61 -7.83
C THR A 67 33.54 -4.46 -9.00
N VAL A 68 33.14 -4.17 -10.23
CA VAL A 68 33.56 -4.89 -11.45
C VAL A 68 34.69 -4.14 -12.21
N SER A 69 35.21 -3.04 -11.66
CA SER A 69 36.40 -2.33 -12.15
C SER A 69 37.64 -2.69 -11.32
#